data_AF-A0A938U4H0-F1
#
_entry.id   AF-A0A938U4H0-F1
#
_cell.length_a   1.000
_cell.length_b   1.000
_cell.length_c   1.000
_cell.angle_alpha   90.00
_cell.angle_beta   90.00
_cell.angle_gamma   90.00
#
_symmetry.space_group_name_H-M   'P 1'
#
loop_
_entity.id
_entity.type
_entity.pdbx_description
1 polymer ?
#
loop_
_entity_poly.entity_id
_entity_poly.type
_entity_poly.pdbx_seq_one_letter_code
_entity_poly.pdbx_strand_id
1 'polypeptide(L)'
;MPAAPALVRAGAQRTARPRRRRRRRRWPTPVTRTPQQQKGDDAEARAAVFLEGQGLRVVARNVRAGRGELDVVARDGDVVVFVEVRRRKTRVDGLESIGPRKQKVLARSAAWWLAHNEPAARARFDVVVVVGARVHHVVDAFRP
;
A
#
# COMPACT_ATOMS: atom_id res chain seq x y z
N MET A 1 52.71 54.33 12.99
CA MET A 1 53.45 54.88 11.83
C MET A 1 54.66 53.99 11.58
N PRO A 2 54.98 53.60 10.32
CA PRO A 2 54.11 53.65 9.13
C PRO A 2 52.93 52.63 9.29
N ALA A 3 52.33 51.90 8.33
CA ALA A 3 52.45 51.87 6.87
C ALA A 3 51.11 51.48 6.17
N ALA A 4 50.96 51.94 4.94
CA ALA A 4 50.17 51.42 3.82
C ALA A 4 50.98 51.80 2.52
N PRO A 5 50.62 51.43 1.27
CA PRO A 5 49.42 50.73 0.78
C PRO A 5 49.70 49.65 -0.30
N ALA A 6 48.65 49.02 -0.85
CA ALA A 6 48.61 48.59 -2.26
C ALA A 6 47.15 48.45 -2.75
N LEU A 7 46.80 49.16 -3.84
CA LEU A 7 45.55 48.95 -4.57
C LEU A 7 45.66 47.75 -5.53
N VAL A 8 44.58 46.99 -5.68
CA VAL A 8 44.21 46.41 -6.98
C VAL A 8 42.72 46.64 -7.24
N ARG A 9 42.39 47.21 -8.41
CA ARG A 9 41.02 47.34 -8.92
C ARG A 9 40.59 46.08 -9.67
N ALA A 10 39.39 45.59 -9.39
CA ALA A 10 38.44 44.97 -10.34
C ALA A 10 37.19 44.56 -9.53
N GLY A 11 35.95 44.65 -10.00
CA GLY A 11 35.42 45.05 -11.29
C GLY A 11 33.91 44.79 -11.23
N ALA A 12 33.10 45.85 -11.24
CA ALA A 12 31.66 45.73 -11.05
C ALA A 12 31.00 45.12 -12.29
N GLN A 13 30.61 43.84 -12.23
CA GLN A 13 29.82 43.19 -13.27
C GLN A 13 28.43 42.81 -12.76
N ARG A 14 27.48 43.73 -12.95
CA ARG A 14 26.04 43.48 -12.80
C ARG A 14 25.56 42.57 -13.93
N THR A 15 25.73 41.26 -13.80
CA THR A 15 25.07 40.30 -14.69
C THR A 15 23.64 40.04 -14.19
N ALA A 16 22.67 40.26 -15.08
CA ALA A 16 21.26 40.20 -14.72
C ALA A 16 20.84 38.77 -14.31
N ARG A 17 20.22 38.63 -13.13
CA ARG A 17 19.61 37.36 -12.72
C ARG A 17 18.60 36.91 -13.78
N PRO A 18 18.72 35.70 -14.37
CA PRO A 18 17.72 35.23 -15.31
C PRO A 18 16.39 35.07 -14.58
N ARG A 19 15.34 35.72 -15.10
CA ARG A 19 13.96 35.56 -14.58
C ARG A 19 13.61 34.07 -14.65
N ARG A 20 13.66 33.37 -13.52
CA ARG A 20 13.25 31.96 -13.42
C ARG A 20 11.83 31.85 -13.98
N ARG A 21 11.69 31.27 -15.19
CA ARG A 21 10.39 30.93 -15.76
C ARG A 21 9.67 30.09 -14.71
N ARG A 22 8.61 30.64 -14.09
CA ARG A 22 7.73 29.88 -13.20
C ARG A 22 7.18 28.72 -14.03
N ARG A 23 7.73 27.52 -13.87
CA ARG A 23 7.12 26.29 -14.40
C ARG A 23 5.70 26.28 -13.86
N ARG A 24 4.72 26.41 -14.76
CA ARG A 24 3.30 26.28 -14.41
C ARG A 24 3.18 24.97 -13.64
N ARG A 25 2.74 25.01 -12.37
CA ARG A 25 2.44 23.80 -11.62
C ARG A 25 1.38 23.07 -12.42
N ARG A 26 1.75 21.93 -13.03
CA ARG A 26 0.77 21.02 -13.60
C ARG A 26 -0.03 20.50 -12.41
N TRP A 27 -1.29 20.90 -12.32
CA TRP A 27 -2.23 20.27 -11.42
C TRP A 27 -2.29 18.78 -11.81
N PRO A 28 -2.10 17.84 -10.88
CA PRO A 28 -2.32 16.43 -11.20
C PRO A 28 -3.80 16.28 -11.59
N THR A 29 -4.04 15.80 -12.80
CA THR A 29 -5.39 15.42 -13.24
C THR A 29 -5.92 14.35 -12.29
N PRO A 30 -7.21 14.37 -11.91
CA PRO A 30 -7.81 13.29 -11.14
C PRO A 30 -7.53 11.95 -11.82
N VAL A 31 -6.93 11.02 -11.10
CA VAL A 31 -6.59 9.70 -11.65
C VAL A 31 -7.86 8.86 -11.64
N THR A 32 -8.61 8.90 -12.74
CA THR A 32 -9.83 8.09 -12.93
C THR A 32 -9.47 6.61 -12.84
N ARG A 33 -9.96 5.90 -11.82
CA ARG A 33 -9.74 4.46 -11.68
C ARG A 33 -10.42 3.72 -12.84
N THR A 34 -9.73 2.72 -13.40
CA THR A 34 -10.29 1.87 -14.45
C THR A 34 -11.47 1.05 -13.93
N PRO A 35 -12.40 0.58 -14.80
CA PRO A 35 -13.51 -0.26 -14.38
C PRO A 35 -13.09 -1.56 -13.68
N GLN A 36 -11.87 -2.05 -13.93
CA GLN A 36 -11.32 -3.23 -13.25
C GLN A 36 -10.80 -2.89 -11.84
N GLN A 37 -10.18 -1.72 -11.65
CA GLN A 37 -9.79 -1.24 -10.32
C GLN A 37 -11.02 -0.98 -9.44
N GLN A 38 -12.05 -0.31 -9.98
CA GLN A 38 -13.31 -0.06 -9.27
C GLN A 38 -13.98 -1.38 -8.78
N LYS A 39 -13.92 -2.45 -9.59
CA LYS A 39 -14.40 -3.80 -9.20
C LYS A 39 -13.52 -4.48 -8.14
N GLY A 40 -12.25 -4.09 -8.03
CA GLY A 40 -11.36 -4.50 -6.94
C GLY A 40 -11.71 -3.76 -5.66
N ASP A 41 -11.85 -2.44 -5.74
CA ASP A 41 -12.22 -1.56 -4.62
C ASP A 41 -13.56 -1.97 -3.97
N ASP A 42 -14.58 -2.31 -4.79
CA ASP A 42 -15.87 -2.86 -4.33
C ASP A 42 -15.68 -4.18 -3.56
N ALA A 43 -14.89 -5.11 -4.13
CA ALA A 43 -14.65 -6.40 -3.51
C ALA A 43 -13.89 -6.26 -2.18
N GLU A 44 -12.91 -5.36 -2.11
CA GLU A 44 -12.15 -5.04 -0.89
C GLU A 44 -13.04 -4.37 0.17
N ALA A 45 -13.93 -3.45 -0.22
CA ALA A 45 -14.87 -2.80 0.69
C ALA A 45 -15.87 -3.81 1.28
N ARG A 46 -16.41 -4.70 0.43
CA ARG A 46 -17.33 -5.76 0.87
C ARG A 46 -16.63 -6.82 1.71
N ALA A 47 -15.36 -7.12 1.43
CA ALA A 47 -14.54 -7.98 2.28
C ALA A 47 -14.34 -7.37 3.67
N ALA A 48 -13.98 -6.09 3.76
CA ALA A 48 -13.81 -5.40 5.04
C ALA A 48 -15.07 -5.45 5.90
N VAL A 49 -16.23 -5.03 5.36
CA VAL A 49 -17.52 -5.07 6.08
C VAL A 49 -17.91 -6.49 6.48
N PHE A 50 -17.64 -7.50 5.63
CA PHE A 50 -17.89 -8.89 5.96
C PHE A 50 -17.01 -9.36 7.13
N LEU A 51 -15.72 -9.06 7.13
CA LEU A 51 -14.78 -9.45 8.19
C LEU A 51 -15.13 -8.78 9.53
N GLU A 52 -15.54 -7.51 9.51
CA GLU A 52 -16.08 -6.79 10.69
C GLU A 52 -17.34 -7.48 11.22
N GLY A 53 -18.25 -7.90 10.32
CA GLY A 53 -19.40 -8.74 10.65
C GLY A 53 -19.07 -10.18 11.09
N GLN A 54 -17.81 -10.61 11.02
CA GLN A 54 -17.30 -11.85 11.62
C GLN A 54 -16.51 -11.61 12.92
N GLY A 55 -16.50 -10.37 13.43
CA GLY A 55 -15.81 -10.00 14.67
C GLY A 55 -14.34 -9.61 14.53
N LEU A 56 -13.78 -9.62 13.31
CA LEU A 56 -12.41 -9.16 13.08
C LEU A 56 -12.38 -7.64 13.01
N ARG A 57 -11.44 -7.00 13.71
CA ARG A 57 -11.25 -5.55 13.64
C ARG A 57 -10.36 -5.20 12.47
N VAL A 58 -10.90 -4.59 11.40
CA VAL A 58 -10.07 -4.09 10.29
C VAL A 58 -9.16 -2.96 10.82
N VAL A 59 -7.86 -3.09 10.59
CA VAL A 59 -6.81 -2.14 11.02
C VAL A 59 -6.42 -1.23 9.88
N ALA A 60 -6.24 -1.80 8.69
CA ALA A 60 -5.81 -1.06 7.49
C ALA A 60 -6.25 -1.80 6.21
N ARG A 61 -6.25 -1.07 5.10
CA ARG A 61 -6.66 -1.54 3.77
C ARG A 61 -5.72 -0.99 2.70
N ASN A 62 -5.52 -1.74 1.62
CA ASN A 62 -4.64 -1.39 0.49
C ASN A 62 -3.25 -0.91 0.96
N VAL A 63 -2.60 -1.73 1.79
CA VAL A 63 -1.38 -1.37 2.51
C VAL A 63 -0.15 -1.71 1.68
N ARG A 64 0.67 -0.71 1.40
CA ARG A 64 2.01 -0.91 0.83
C ARG A 64 2.99 -1.33 1.93
N ALA A 65 3.57 -2.51 1.78
CA ALA A 65 4.50 -3.08 2.75
C ALA A 65 5.72 -3.67 2.04
N GLY A 66 6.88 -3.05 2.25
CA GLY A 66 8.11 -3.37 1.53
C GLY A 66 7.98 -3.19 0.02
N ARG A 67 8.01 -4.29 -0.74
CA ARG A 67 7.85 -4.32 -2.21
C ARG A 67 6.52 -4.93 -2.69
N GLY A 68 5.58 -5.15 -1.77
CA GLY A 68 4.27 -5.72 -2.08
C GLY A 68 3.13 -4.91 -1.47
N GLU A 69 1.92 -5.39 -1.73
CA GLU A 69 0.66 -4.80 -1.27
C GLU A 69 -0.13 -5.88 -0.52
N LEU A 70 -0.80 -5.47 0.56
CA LEU A 70 -1.68 -6.28 1.41
C LEU A 70 -3.10 -5.68 1.32
N ASP A 71 -4.06 -6.44 0.82
CA ASP A 71 -5.40 -5.91 0.51
C ASP A 71 -6.14 -5.46 1.78
N VAL A 72 -6.14 -6.29 2.83
CA VAL A 72 -6.68 -5.94 4.16
C VAL A 72 -5.75 -6.48 5.26
N VAL A 73 -5.53 -5.67 6.29
CA VAL A 73 -4.91 -6.07 7.56
C VAL A 73 -5.97 -5.91 8.65
N ALA A 74 -6.23 -6.98 9.41
CA ALA A 74 -7.21 -7.00 10.49
C ALA A 74 -6.59 -7.60 11.77
N ARG A 75 -7.32 -7.50 12.89
CA ARG A 75 -6.99 -8.16 14.16
C ARG A 75 -8.07 -9.14 14.58
N ASP A 76 -7.62 -10.24 15.14
CA ASP A 76 -8.38 -11.30 15.76
C ASP A 76 -7.68 -11.63 17.10
N GLY A 77 -8.05 -10.93 18.17
CA GLY A 77 -7.34 -10.98 19.46
C GLY A 77 -5.87 -10.51 19.37
N ASP A 78 -4.94 -11.40 19.72
CA ASP A 78 -3.48 -11.26 19.63
C ASP A 78 -2.91 -11.54 18.22
N VAL A 79 -3.76 -11.97 17.28
CA VAL A 79 -3.38 -12.32 15.92
C VAL A 79 -3.64 -11.16 14.96
N VAL A 80 -2.61 -10.80 14.20
CA VAL A 80 -2.74 -9.95 13.00
C VAL A 80 -3.08 -10.85 11.81
N VAL A 81 -4.20 -10.56 11.17
CA VAL A 81 -4.74 -11.31 10.05
C VAL A 81 -4.49 -10.54 8.76
N PHE A 82 -3.71 -11.14 7.87
CA PHE A 82 -3.44 -10.62 6.53
C PHE A 82 -4.39 -11.28 5.55
N VAL A 83 -5.32 -10.49 4.99
CA VAL A 83 -6.36 -11.01 4.10
C VAL A 83 -6.10 -10.56 2.66
N GLU A 84 -6.04 -11.53 1.75
CA GLU A 84 -6.04 -11.30 0.30
C GLU A 84 -7.49 -11.40 -0.22
N VAL A 85 -7.90 -10.46 -1.07
CA VAL A 85 -9.26 -10.36 -1.58
C VAL A 85 -9.31 -10.70 -3.07
N ARG A 86 -10.17 -11.66 -3.45
CA ARG A 86 -10.30 -12.13 -4.84
C ARG A 86 -11.73 -12.11 -5.34
N ARG A 87 -12.00 -11.27 -6.34
CA ARG A 87 -13.24 -11.31 -7.13
C ARG A 87 -13.11 -12.35 -8.25
N ARG A 88 -13.94 -13.40 -8.23
CA ARG A 88 -13.93 -14.53 -9.19
C ARG A 88 -15.33 -15.04 -9.53
N LYS A 89 -15.42 -16.00 -10.47
CA LYS A 89 -16.68 -16.65 -10.85
C LYS A 89 -17.06 -17.75 -9.86
N THR A 90 -16.08 -18.45 -9.29
CA THR A 90 -16.30 -19.43 -8.22
C THR A 90 -15.40 -19.15 -7.01
N ARG A 91 -15.68 -19.82 -5.88
CA ARG A 91 -14.81 -19.83 -4.70
C ARG A 91 -13.45 -20.48 -5.02
N VAL A 92 -13.45 -21.54 -5.82
CA VAL A 92 -12.28 -22.37 -6.13
C VAL A 92 -11.26 -21.56 -6.94
N ASP A 93 -11.65 -20.95 -8.07
CA ASP A 93 -10.75 -20.07 -8.84
C ASP A 93 -10.26 -18.83 -8.05
N GLY A 94 -10.94 -18.49 -6.94
CA GLY A 94 -10.45 -17.52 -5.96
C GLY A 94 -9.22 -18.02 -5.23
N LEU A 95 -9.35 -19.17 -4.57
CA LEU A 95 -8.31 -19.79 -3.74
C LEU A 95 -7.11 -20.25 -4.57
N GLU A 96 -7.34 -20.93 -5.70
CA GLU A 96 -6.28 -21.39 -6.61
C GLU A 96 -5.46 -20.23 -7.18
N SER A 97 -6.06 -19.04 -7.30
CA SER A 97 -5.34 -17.83 -7.74
C SER A 97 -4.35 -17.27 -6.71
N ILE A 98 -4.29 -17.84 -5.50
CA ILE A 98 -3.31 -17.55 -4.44
C ILE A 98 -2.19 -18.60 -4.46
N GLY A 99 -1.62 -18.81 -5.65
CA GLY A 99 -0.52 -19.77 -5.84
C GLY A 99 0.78 -19.37 -5.12
N PRO A 100 1.78 -20.28 -5.05
CA PRO A 100 2.98 -20.12 -4.21
C PRO A 100 3.78 -18.82 -4.43
N ARG A 101 3.76 -18.27 -5.64
CA ARG A 101 4.41 -16.98 -5.95
C ARG A 101 3.74 -15.81 -5.22
N LYS A 102 2.40 -15.77 -5.15
CA LYS A 102 1.66 -14.72 -4.42
C LYS A 102 1.79 -14.91 -2.92
N GLN A 103 1.71 -16.14 -2.41
CA GLN A 103 1.94 -16.46 -0.99
C GLN A 103 3.29 -15.93 -0.51
N LYS A 104 4.38 -16.19 -1.26
CA LYS A 104 5.73 -15.66 -0.96
C LYS A 104 5.83 -14.12 -0.99
N VAL A 105 4.99 -13.43 -1.77
CA VAL A 105 4.93 -11.95 -1.76
C VAL A 105 4.19 -11.46 -0.52
N LEU A 106 3.05 -12.08 -0.21
CA LEU A 106 2.24 -11.75 0.98
C LEU A 106 3.04 -11.97 2.26
N ALA A 107 3.71 -13.12 2.40
CA ALA A 107 4.54 -13.44 3.56
C ALA A 107 5.64 -12.40 3.82
N ARG A 108 6.37 -11.97 2.78
CA ARG A 108 7.39 -10.92 2.92
C ARG A 108 6.80 -9.55 3.25
N SER A 109 5.63 -9.23 2.70
CA SER A 109 4.94 -7.96 2.94
C SER A 109 4.37 -7.91 4.36
N ALA A 110 3.79 -9.02 4.83
CA ALA A 110 3.32 -9.20 6.21
C ALA A 110 4.48 -9.12 7.21
N ALA A 111 5.59 -9.84 6.98
CA ALA A 111 6.78 -9.77 7.83
C ALA A 111 7.36 -8.34 7.90
N TRP A 112 7.40 -7.61 6.78
CA TRP A 112 7.79 -6.19 6.78
C TRP A 112 6.80 -5.34 7.58
N TRP A 113 5.49 -5.55 7.42
CA TRP A 113 4.47 -4.80 8.16
C TRP A 113 4.56 -5.04 9.67
N LEU A 114 4.66 -6.30 10.10
CA LEU A 114 4.81 -6.66 11.52
C LEU A 114 6.05 -5.99 12.14
N ALA A 115 7.20 -6.06 11.47
CA ALA A 115 8.45 -5.48 11.96
C ALA A 115 8.37 -3.96 12.24
N HIS A 116 7.46 -3.24 11.57
CA HIS A 116 7.29 -1.78 11.73
C HIS A 116 6.07 -1.37 12.58
N ASN A 117 5.15 -2.30 12.89
CA ASN A 117 3.88 -1.98 13.56
C ASN A 117 3.63 -2.86 14.79
N GLU A 118 3.80 -4.18 14.66
CA GLU A 118 3.42 -5.18 15.67
C GLU A 118 4.42 -6.36 15.70
N PRO A 119 5.70 -6.14 16.09
CA PRO A 119 6.77 -7.13 15.90
C PRO A 119 6.64 -8.40 16.77
N ALA A 120 5.80 -8.36 17.81
CA ALA A 120 5.52 -9.50 18.69
C ALA A 120 4.19 -10.23 18.37
N ALA A 121 3.40 -9.73 17.41
CA ALA A 121 2.10 -10.32 17.10
C ALA A 121 2.22 -11.59 16.26
N ARG A 122 1.28 -12.52 16.45
CA ARG A 122 1.13 -13.70 15.59
C ARG A 122 0.53 -13.30 14.26
N ALA A 123 0.89 -14.02 13.19
CA ALA A 123 0.37 -13.79 11.84
C ALA A 123 -0.55 -14.94 11.41
N ARG A 124 -1.69 -14.60 10.81
CA ARG A 124 -2.54 -15.55 10.06
C ARG A 124 -2.79 -15.02 8.65
N PHE A 125 -2.85 -15.91 7.66
CA PHE A 125 -3.14 -15.56 6.28
C PHE A 125 -4.49 -16.11 5.86
N ASP A 126 -5.45 -15.21 5.67
CA ASP A 126 -6.82 -15.54 5.27
C ASP A 126 -7.04 -15.14 3.81
N VAL A 127 -8.04 -15.73 3.16
CA VAL A 127 -8.47 -15.33 1.81
C VAL A 127 -9.97 -15.05 1.82
N VAL A 128 -10.38 -13.91 1.26
CA VAL A 128 -11.78 -13.61 1.00
C VAL A 128 -12.05 -13.67 -0.50
N VAL A 129 -12.95 -14.56 -0.92
CA VAL A 129 -13.40 -14.69 -2.31
C VAL A 129 -14.79 -14.09 -2.48
N VAL A 130 -14.90 -13.08 -3.34
CA VAL A 130 -16.15 -12.40 -3.68
C VAL A 130 -16.71 -13.00 -4.97
N VAL A 131 -17.89 -13.63 -4.87
CA VAL A 131 -18.57 -14.34 -5.96
C VAL A 131 -19.96 -13.74 -6.16
N GLY A 132 -20.09 -12.84 -7.14
CA GLY A 132 -21.32 -12.05 -7.32
C GLY A 132 -21.62 -11.24 -6.06
N ALA A 133 -22.81 -11.46 -5.47
CA ALA A 133 -23.23 -10.87 -4.20
C ALA A 133 -22.65 -11.58 -2.96
N ARG A 134 -22.21 -12.84 -3.07
CA ARG A 134 -21.69 -13.63 -1.94
C ARG A 134 -20.24 -13.28 -1.63
N VAL A 135 -19.90 -13.37 -0.34
CA VAL A 135 -18.54 -13.24 0.18
C VAL A 135 -18.21 -14.55 0.91
N HIS A 136 -17.05 -15.14 0.61
CA HIS A 136 -16.57 -16.38 1.21
C HIS A 136 -15.23 -16.13 1.87
N HIS A 137 -15.17 -16.26 3.19
CA HIS A 137 -13.92 -16.17 3.95
C HIS A 137 -13.35 -17.58 4.18
N VAL A 138 -12.05 -17.72 3.97
CA VAL A 138 -11.28 -18.93 4.29
C VAL A 138 -10.19 -18.51 5.27
N VAL A 139 -10.37 -18.97 6.50
CA VAL A 139 -9.46 -18.76 7.64
C VAL A 139 -8.25 -19.67 7.49
N ASP A 140 -7.04 -19.17 7.80
CA ASP A 140 -5.76 -19.91 7.72
C ASP A 140 -5.57 -20.60 6.35
N ALA A 141 -5.86 -19.86 5.28
CA ALA A 141 -5.94 -20.36 3.92
C ALA A 141 -4.60 -20.88 3.37
N PHE A 142 -3.47 -20.43 3.92
CA PHE A 142 -2.14 -20.98 3.66
C PHE A 142 -1.16 -20.61 4.79
N ARG A 143 -0.10 -21.42 4.95
CA ARG A 143 1.03 -21.12 5.84
C ARG A 143 2.31 -21.02 4.99
N PRO A 144 2.97 -19.85 4.94
CA PRO A 144 4.10 -19.59 4.04
C PRO A 144 5.47 -20.03 4.57
#